data_AF-A0A560DJV3-F1
#
_entry.id   AF-A0A560DJV3-F1
#
_cell.length_a   1.000
_cell.length_b   1.000
_cell.length_c   1.000
_cell.angle_alpha   90.00
_cell.angle_beta   90.00
_cell.angle_gamma   90.00
#
_symmetry.space_group_name_H-M   'P 1'
#
loop_
_entity.id
_entity.type
_entity.pdbx_description
1 polymer ?
#
loop_
_entity_poly.entity_id
_entity_poly.type
_entity_poly.pdbx_seq_one_letter_code
_entity_poly.pdbx_strand_id
1 'polypeptide(L)' 'MPSLNNRRGMSTHDINEQWLPIQIAPDDCVLELGRPYKTGIVPWTFPARRTSGVWFNVWADEPVLISPSHWRIWRSGG' A
#
# COMPACT_ATOMS: atom_id res chain seq x y z
N MET A 1 -36.90 9.80 -3.15
CA MET A 1 -36.34 9.11 -1.97
C MET A 1 -36.33 7.60 -2.24
N PRO A 2 -35.17 7.03 -2.60
CA PRO A 2 -34.89 5.65 -2.23
C PRO A 2 -33.41 5.50 -1.80
N SER A 3 -32.94 4.53 -1.03
CA SER A 3 -33.50 3.59 -0.06
C SER A 3 -32.28 3.18 0.79
N LEU A 4 -32.42 3.06 2.11
CA LEU A 4 -31.38 2.51 2.98
C LEU A 4 -31.18 1.04 2.62
N ASN A 5 -30.09 0.69 1.93
CA ASN A 5 -29.39 -0.59 2.07
C ASN A 5 -28.23 -0.68 1.08
N ASN A 6 -27.02 -0.35 1.54
CA ASN A 6 -25.81 -0.95 0.98
C ASN A 6 -24.67 -0.93 2.00
N ARG A 7 -24.96 -1.29 3.26
CA ARG A 7 -23.94 -1.79 4.18
C ARG A 7 -23.58 -3.22 3.76
N ARG A 8 -22.94 -3.38 2.59
CA ARG A 8 -22.11 -4.56 2.34
C ARG A 8 -20.97 -4.46 3.36
N GLY A 9 -20.92 -5.40 4.29
CA GLY A 9 -19.75 -5.55 5.14
C GLY A 9 -18.54 -5.61 4.23
N MET A 10 -17.62 -4.64 4.36
CA MET A 10 -16.29 -4.79 3.79
C MET A 10 -15.70 -6.01 4.49
N SER A 11 -15.66 -7.12 3.78
CA SER A 11 -14.87 -8.28 4.17
C SER A 11 -13.48 -7.76 4.48
N THR A 12 -12.91 -8.11 5.64
CA THR A 12 -11.53 -7.74 6.00
C THR A 12 -10.49 -8.20 4.96
N HIS A 13 -10.89 -9.10 4.05
CA HIS A 13 -10.13 -9.46 2.86
C HIS A 13 -10.01 -8.34 1.82
N ASP A 14 -11.05 -7.52 1.60
CA ASP A 14 -11.07 -6.50 0.54
C ASP A 14 -10.22 -5.27 0.88
N ILE A 15 -10.21 -4.85 2.14
CA ILE A 15 -9.39 -3.71 2.62
C ILE A 15 -7.88 -3.98 2.50
N ASN A 16 -7.48 -5.24 2.58
CA ASN A 16 -6.07 -5.63 2.54
C ASN A 16 -5.53 -5.74 1.10
N GLU A 17 -6.37 -5.64 0.07
CA GLU A 17 -5.96 -5.62 -1.36
C GLU A 17 -6.04 -4.24 -1.98
N GLN A 18 -6.69 -3.32 -1.27
CA GLN A 18 -6.92 -1.97 -1.70
C GLN A 18 -5.66 -1.12 -1.55
N TRP A 19 -5.30 -0.43 -2.63
CA TRP A 19 -4.29 0.61 -2.62
C TRP A 19 -4.79 1.82 -1.81
N LEU A 20 -4.04 2.19 -0.77
CA LEU A 20 -4.30 3.33 0.09
C LEU A 20 -3.38 4.51 -0.26
N PRO A 21 -3.79 5.77 -0.05
CA PRO A 21 -2.95 6.93 -0.32
C PRO A 21 -1.65 6.91 0.50
N ILE A 22 -0.52 7.26 -0.12
CA ILE A 22 0.80 7.25 0.55
C ILE A 22 0.90 8.15 1.78
N GLN A 23 0.08 9.20 1.85
CA GLN A 23 0.08 10.17 2.94
C GLN A 23 -0.31 9.55 4.29
N ILE A 24 -1.08 8.46 4.26
CA ILE A 24 -1.52 7.72 5.46
C ILE A 24 -0.72 6.43 5.66
N ALA A 25 0.39 6.25 4.95
CA ALA A 25 1.23 5.07 5.11
C ALA A 25 1.84 5.02 6.52
N PRO A 26 1.68 3.90 7.25
CA PRO A 26 2.26 3.75 8.56
C PRO A 26 3.79 3.65 8.48
N ASP A 27 4.46 4.25 9.45
CA ASP A 27 5.88 4.01 9.66
C ASP A 27 6.13 2.61 10.24
N ASP A 28 7.35 2.12 10.04
CA ASP A 28 7.91 0.87 10.55
C ASP A 28 7.15 -0.42 10.17
N CYS A 29 6.22 -0.32 9.22
CA CYS A 29 5.52 -1.45 8.62
C CYS A 29 6.18 -1.87 7.31
N VAL A 30 6.12 -3.17 7.00
CA VAL A 30 6.52 -3.70 5.68
C VAL A 30 5.35 -3.53 4.72
N LEU A 31 5.53 -2.67 3.74
CA LEU A 31 4.49 -2.26 2.79
C LEU A 31 4.87 -2.64 1.37
N GLU A 32 3.87 -2.95 0.57
CA GLU A 32 3.99 -2.95 -0.88
C GLU A 32 3.63 -1.55 -1.37
N LEU A 33 4.50 -0.96 -2.17
CA LEU A 33 4.34 0.40 -2.66
C LEU A 33 3.91 0.40 -4.11
N GLY A 34 3.14 1.41 -4.48
CA GLY A 34 2.54 1.53 -5.80
C GLY A 34 2.74 2.91 -6.41
N ARG A 35 2.84 2.94 -7.73
CA ARG A 35 2.85 4.18 -8.51
C ARG A 35 1.72 4.19 -9.54
N PRO A 36 1.25 5.37 -9.98
CA PRO A 36 0.26 5.45 -11.04
C PRO A 36 0.86 4.99 -12.37
N TYR A 37 0.05 4.31 -13.15
CA TYR A 37 0.32 3.89 -14.52
C TYR A 37 -0.94 4.07 -15.37
N LYS A 38 -0.83 3.88 -16.69
CA LYS A 38 -1.91 4.17 -17.65
C LYS A 38 -3.26 3.51 -17.30
N THR A 39 -3.24 2.37 -16.64
CA THR A 39 -4.42 1.54 -16.34
C THR A 39 -4.72 1.40 -14.86
N GLY A 40 -4.00 2.10 -13.97
CA GLY A 40 -4.18 1.98 -12.52
C GLY A 40 -2.88 2.06 -11.74
N ILE A 41 -2.86 1.48 -10.54
CA ILE A 41 -1.66 1.44 -9.69
C ILE A 41 -0.88 0.16 -9.98
N VAL A 42 0.40 0.31 -10.30
CA VAL A 42 1.32 -0.83 -10.45
C VAL A 42 2.20 -0.95 -9.21
N PRO A 43 2.34 -2.17 -8.65
CA PRO A 43 3.20 -2.39 -7.50
C PRO A 43 4.68 -2.27 -7.89
N TRP A 44 5.51 -1.90 -6.92
CA TRP A 44 6.93 -2.17 -6.97
C TRP A 44 7.24 -3.61 -6.62
N THR A 45 8.35 -4.09 -7.15
CA THR A 45 8.76 -5.49 -7.08
C THR A 45 9.43 -5.84 -5.76
N PHE A 46 9.47 -4.94 -4.77
CA PHE A 46 10.13 -5.14 -3.49
C PHE A 46 9.30 -4.59 -2.33
N PRO A 47 9.33 -5.24 -1.15
CA PRO A 47 8.78 -4.70 0.08
C PRO A 47 9.58 -3.49 0.53
N ALA A 48 8.87 -2.48 1.01
CA ALA A 48 9.49 -1.27 1.52
C ALA A 48 8.92 -0.87 2.88
N ARG A 49 9.78 -0.31 3.73
CA ARG A 49 9.43 0.24 5.04
C ARG A 49 9.66 1.74 5.03
N ARG A 50 8.80 2.50 5.71
CA ARG A 50 9.03 3.91 5.99
C ARG A 50 9.59 4.08 7.40
N THR A 51 10.68 4.80 7.55
CA THR A 51 11.20 5.18 8.87
C THR A 51 11.63 6.64 8.80
N SER A 52 11.07 7.47 9.67
CA SER A 52 11.34 8.92 9.73
C SER A 52 11.21 9.64 8.38
N GLY A 53 10.24 9.22 7.56
CA GLY A 53 10.01 9.81 6.24
C GLY A 53 10.86 9.24 5.10
N VAL A 54 11.85 8.39 5.38
CA VAL A 54 12.69 7.73 4.38
C VAL A 54 12.15 6.34 4.08
N TRP A 55 12.14 5.98 2.79
CA TRP A 55 11.78 4.62 2.36
C TRP A 55 13.02 3.74 2.31
N PHE A 56 12.90 2.52 2.81
CA PHE A 56 13.94 1.50 2.79
C PHE A 56 13.45 0.29 2.02
N ASN A 57 14.28 -0.28 1.16
CA ASN A 57 14.04 -1.61 0.60
C ASN A 57 14.30 -2.64 1.70
N VAL A 58 13.29 -3.39 2.10
CA VAL A 58 13.39 -4.34 3.21
C VAL A 58 14.31 -5.52 2.91
N TRP A 59 14.48 -5.89 1.63
CA TRP A 59 15.40 -6.98 1.27
C TRP A 59 16.88 -6.60 1.37
N ALA A 60 17.21 -5.35 1.03
CA ALA A 60 18.59 -4.86 1.08
C ALA A 60 18.90 -4.11 2.40
N ASP A 61 17.88 -3.73 3.15
CA ASP A 61 17.92 -2.78 4.27
C ASP A 61 18.58 -1.44 3.89
N GLU A 62 18.42 -1.03 2.63
CA GLU A 62 19.02 0.19 2.07
C GLU A 62 17.97 1.28 1.84
N PRO A 63 18.32 2.56 2.06
CA PRO A 63 17.45 3.68 1.73
C PRO A 63 17.27 3.78 0.21
N VAL A 64 16.04 3.96 -0.22
CA VAL A 64 15.67 4.09 -1.63
C VAL A 64 15.03 5.45 -1.90
N LEU A 65 15.50 6.11 -2.96
CA LEU A 65 14.94 7.38 -3.41
C LEU A 65 13.77 7.13 -4.35
N ILE A 66 12.58 7.07 -3.78
CA ILE A 66 11.34 6.76 -4.47
C ILE A 66 10.22 7.71 -4.05
N SER A 67 9.26 7.95 -4.96
CA SER A 67 8.06 8.76 -4.69
C SER A 67 6.79 7.94 -4.96
N PRO A 68 6.42 7.05 -4.02
CA PRO A 68 5.20 6.24 -4.15
C PRO A 68 3.96 7.11 -4.07
N SER A 69 2.89 6.72 -4.77
CA SER A 69 1.59 7.38 -4.64
C SER A 69 0.63 6.59 -3.74
N HIS A 70 0.80 5.27 -3.70
CA HIS A 70 -0.06 4.38 -2.92
C HIS A 70 0.76 3.34 -2.17
N TRP A 71 0.13 2.72 -1.19
CA TRP A 71 0.66 1.59 -0.42
C TRP A 71 -0.43 0.57 -0.13
N ARG A 72 -0.02 -0.64 0.21
CA ARG A 72 -0.84 -1.66 0.89
C ARG A 72 0.07 -2.53 1.75
N ILE A 73 -0.50 -3.38 2.59
CA ILE A 73 0.30 -4.32 3.39
C ILE A 73 1.02 -5.28 2.46
N TRP A 74 2.34 -5.44 2.66
CA TRP A 74 3.08 -6.46 1.94
C TRP A 74 2.59 -7.84 2.39
N ARG A 75 1.92 -8.55 1.48
CA ARG A 75 1.63 -9.96 1.67
C ARG A 75 2.84 -10.72 1.15
N SER A 76 3.72 -11.17 2.03
CA SER A 76 4.64 -12.26 1.68
C SER A 76 3.75 -13.39 1.19
N GLY A 77 3.76 -13.67 -0.12
CA GLY A 77 3.03 -14.81 -0.66
C GLY A 77 3.38 -16.03 0.18
N GLY A 78 2.35 -16.68 0.74
CA GLY A 78 2.50 -18.00 1.33
C GLY A 78 2.86 -19.03 0.27
#